data_AF-A0AAU6A5N8-F1
#
_entry.id   AF-A0AAU6A5N8-F1
#
_cell.length_a   1.000
_cell.length_b   1.000
_cell.length_c   1.000
_cell.angle_alpha   90.00
_cell.angle_beta   90.00
_cell.angle_gamma   90.00
#
_symmetry.space_group_name_H-M   'P 1'
#
loop_
_entity.id
_entity.type
_entity.pdbx_description
1 polymer ?
#
loop_
_entity_poly.entity_id
_entity_poly.type
_entity_poly.pdbx_seq_one_letter_code
_entity_poly.pdbx_strand_id
1 'polypeptide(L)'
;MVSLFTLFGPPAMTLLLFAVGTVPYALWVAWRKPSRPARWAVIGIAASIAAYGAGTIYGLAFTNPLDVCGDKTGNGVYMDAGRDYSLTSVSVDSFPPSITCHWTSGYSTQEVWFWAAPLLYAGLACCVVCSALLLINRHKYGKAPRDNELDA
;
A
#
# COMPACT_ATOMS: atom_id res chain seq x y z
N MET A 1 -0.20 3.45 -33.57
CA MET A 1 1.24 3.38 -33.24
C MET A 1 1.33 3.30 -31.73
N VAL A 2 1.78 2.18 -31.16
CA VAL A 2 1.91 2.02 -29.70
C VAL A 2 3.14 2.79 -29.26
N SER A 3 2.98 3.70 -28.29
CA SER A 3 4.10 4.53 -27.81
C SER A 3 5.14 3.65 -27.11
N LEU A 4 6.43 3.87 -27.37
CA LEU A 4 7.52 3.18 -26.65
C LEU A 4 7.38 3.37 -25.13
N PHE A 5 6.80 4.48 -24.68
CA PHE A 5 6.50 4.74 -23.27
C PHE A 5 5.43 3.82 -22.69
N THR A 6 4.41 3.42 -23.46
CA THR A 6 3.40 2.47 -22.98
C THR A 6 3.93 1.05 -22.88
N LEU A 7 4.96 0.70 -23.68
CA LEU A 7 5.57 -0.62 -23.67
C LEU A 7 6.72 -0.74 -22.65
N PHE A 8 7.60 0.26 -22.56
CA PHE A 8 8.78 0.25 -21.69
C PHE A 8 8.62 1.03 -20.38
N GLY A 9 7.63 1.92 -20.29
CA GLY A 9 7.37 2.70 -19.08
C GLY A 9 7.07 1.82 -17.86
N PRO A 10 6.09 0.90 -17.93
CA PRO A 10 5.78 0.02 -16.80
C PRO A 10 6.98 -0.83 -16.33
N PRO A 11 7.74 -1.53 -17.18
CA PRO A 11 8.89 -2.32 -16.72
C PRO A 11 10.03 -1.43 -16.19
N ALA A 12 10.32 -0.28 -16.82
CA ALA A 12 11.35 0.64 -16.35
C ALA A 12 11.02 1.24 -14.97
N MET A 13 9.76 1.65 -14.77
CA MET A 13 9.29 2.16 -13.47
C MET A 13 9.30 1.06 -12.41
N THR A 14 8.93 -0.17 -12.77
CA THR A 14 8.97 -1.31 -11.85
C THR A 14 10.40 -1.60 -11.38
N LEU A 15 11.37 -1.61 -12.30
CA LEU A 15 12.78 -1.78 -11.98
C LEU A 15 13.32 -0.64 -11.11
N LEU A 16 12.94 0.61 -11.41
CA LEU A 16 13.34 1.76 -10.63
C LEU A 16 12.80 1.70 -9.20
N LEU A 17 11.51 1.40 -9.02
CA LEU A 17 10.89 1.23 -7.71
C LEU A 17 11.52 0.07 -6.93
N PHE A 18 11.81 -1.03 -7.62
CA PHE A 18 12.49 -2.17 -7.02
C PHE A 18 13.90 -1.81 -6.56
N ALA A 19 14.68 -1.09 -7.37
CA ALA A 19 16.02 -0.64 -7.02
C ALA A 19 15.99 0.35 -5.84
N VAL A 20 15.07 1.32 -5.85
CA VAL A 20 14.89 2.30 -4.77
C VAL A 20 14.46 1.64 -3.47
N GLY A 21 13.71 0.55 -3.50
CA GLY A 21 13.36 -0.21 -2.29
C GLY A 21 14.49 -1.11 -1.79
N THR A 22 15.07 -1.91 -2.70
CA THR A 22 16.00 -2.99 -2.34
C THR A 22 17.40 -2.52 -2.03
N VAL A 23 17.94 -1.53 -2.75
CA VAL A 23 19.31 -1.05 -2.56
C VAL A 23 19.48 -0.39 -1.19
N PRO A 24 18.62 0.54 -0.74
CA PRO A 24 18.73 1.12 0.60
C PRO A 24 18.51 0.08 1.70
N TYR A 25 17.59 -0.87 1.49
CA TYR A 25 17.36 -1.95 2.45
C TYR A 25 18.59 -2.86 2.58
N ALA A 26 19.20 -3.26 1.46
CA ALA A 26 20.40 -4.09 1.46
C ALA A 26 21.59 -3.37 2.11
N LEU A 27 21.79 -2.08 1.79
CA LEU A 27 22.81 -1.24 2.42
C LEU A 27 22.58 -1.11 3.93
N TRP A 28 21.34 -0.85 4.35
CA TRP A 28 20.97 -0.77 5.76
C TRP A 28 21.24 -2.09 6.50
N VAL A 29 20.88 -3.22 5.90
CA VAL A 29 21.13 -4.56 6.46
C VAL A 29 22.63 -4.84 6.58
N ALA A 30 23.41 -4.51 5.55
CA ALA A 30 24.85 -4.71 5.53
C ALA A 30 25.57 -3.86 6.58
N TRP A 31 25.18 -2.59 6.73
CA TRP A 31 25.85 -1.64 7.62
C TRP A 31 25.42 -1.77 9.08
N ARG A 32 24.13 -1.88 9.35
CA ARG A 32 23.61 -1.86 10.73
C ARG A 32 23.42 -3.23 11.35
N LYS A 33 23.54 -4.31 10.57
CA LYS A 33 23.26 -5.70 11.01
C LYS A 33 22.00 -5.79 11.90
N PRO A 34 20.85 -5.30 11.41
CA PRO A 34 19.64 -5.16 12.22
C PRO A 34 19.13 -6.53 12.67
N SER A 35 18.51 -6.54 13.85
CA SER A 35 17.88 -7.73 14.43
C SER A 35 16.72 -8.22 13.56
N ARG A 36 16.38 -9.51 13.66
CA ARG A 36 15.27 -10.13 12.93
C ARG A 36 13.95 -9.34 13.06
N PRO A 37 13.49 -8.91 14.25
CA PRO A 37 12.27 -8.11 14.36
C PRO A 37 12.38 -6.75 13.66
N ALA A 38 13.54 -6.07 13.67
CA ALA A 38 13.71 -4.82 12.93
C ALA A 38 13.57 -5.00 11.42
N ARG A 39 14.09 -6.10 10.87
CA ARG A 39 13.92 -6.44 9.45
C ARG A 39 12.45 -6.65 9.10
N TRP A 40 11.73 -7.44 9.91
CA TRP A 40 10.30 -7.70 9.70
C TRP A 40 9.43 -6.46 9.87
N ALA A 41 9.76 -5.56 10.80
CA ALA A 41 9.05 -4.29 10.94
C ALA A 41 9.17 -3.45 9.67
N VAL A 42 10.38 -3.31 9.11
CA VAL A 42 10.61 -2.56 7.86
C VAL A 42 9.89 -3.22 6.67
N ILE A 43 9.94 -4.55 6.57
CA ILE A 43 9.20 -5.28 5.53
C ILE A 43 7.69 -5.08 5.68
N GLY A 44 7.16 -5.15 6.90
CA GLY A 44 5.74 -4.90 7.19
C GLY A 44 5.31 -3.49 6.79
N ILE A 45 6.10 -2.48 7.13
CA ILE A 45 5.88 -1.08 6.70
C ILE A 45 5.87 -0.98 5.17
N ALA A 46 6.90 -1.53 4.51
CA ALA A 46 7.00 -1.50 3.07
C ALA A 46 5.82 -2.20 2.38
N ALA A 47 5.39 -3.36 2.92
CA ALA A 47 4.23 -4.09 2.43
C ALA A 47 2.92 -3.29 2.62
N SER A 48 2.73 -2.63 3.77
CA SER A 48 1.57 -1.77 3.99
C SER A 48 1.56 -0.55 3.06
N ILE A 49 2.71 0.11 2.87
CA ILE A 49 2.84 1.23 1.92
C ILE A 49 2.58 0.74 0.50
N ALA A 50 3.11 -0.40 0.11
CA ALA A 50 2.88 -0.97 -1.22
C ALA A 50 1.41 -1.39 -1.41
N ALA A 51 0.76 -1.96 -0.40
CA ALA A 51 -0.67 -2.31 -0.47
C ALA A 51 -1.54 -1.06 -0.57
N TYR A 52 -1.21 -0.01 0.19
CA TYR A 52 -1.91 1.28 0.15
C TYR A 52 -1.64 2.02 -1.18
N GLY A 53 -0.39 1.97 -1.66
CA GLY A 53 0.10 2.68 -2.84
C GLY A 53 -0.10 1.94 -4.17
N ALA A 54 -0.32 0.62 -4.18
CA ALA A 54 -0.87 -0.10 -5.35
C ALA A 54 -2.21 0.52 -5.80
N GLY A 55 -2.82 1.25 -4.87
CA GLY A 55 -3.68 2.39 -5.12
C GLY A 55 -3.07 3.59 -5.87
N THR A 56 -2.30 3.40 -6.95
CA THR A 56 -2.13 4.50 -7.93
C THR A 56 -3.49 4.87 -8.53
N ILE A 57 -4.37 3.87 -8.66
CA ILE A 57 -5.83 4.00 -8.85
C ILE A 57 -6.48 4.80 -7.72
N TYR A 58 -5.98 4.71 -6.50
CA TYR A 58 -6.50 5.42 -5.30
C TYR A 58 -6.13 6.90 -5.28
N GLY A 59 -4.91 7.25 -5.69
CA GLY A 59 -4.54 8.64 -5.95
C GLY A 59 -5.39 9.27 -7.06
N LEU A 60 -5.71 8.47 -8.10
CA LEU A 60 -6.69 8.84 -9.11
C LEU A 60 -8.11 8.91 -8.54
N ALA A 61 -8.50 8.03 -7.61
CA ALA A 61 -9.83 8.03 -7.00
C ALA A 61 -10.11 9.29 -6.16
N PHE A 62 -9.09 9.87 -5.52
CA PHE A 62 -9.25 11.14 -4.80
C PHE A 62 -9.26 12.37 -5.72
N THR A 63 -8.67 12.27 -6.91
CA THR A 63 -8.56 13.40 -7.84
C THR A 63 -9.69 13.40 -8.88
N ASN A 64 -10.01 12.23 -9.43
CA ASN A 64 -11.10 11.96 -10.38
C ASN A 64 -11.72 10.57 -10.13
N PRO A 65 -12.59 10.41 -9.12
CA PRO A 65 -13.20 9.12 -8.77
C PRO A 65 -14.06 8.53 -9.90
N LEU A 66 -14.63 9.38 -10.76
CA LEU A 66 -15.49 8.94 -11.86
C LEU A 66 -14.70 8.20 -12.95
N ASP A 67 -13.47 8.65 -13.24
CA ASP A 67 -12.58 8.05 -14.23
C ASP A 67 -12.03 6.68 -13.78
N VAL A 68 -12.15 6.35 -12.49
CA VAL A 68 -11.78 5.03 -11.97
C VAL A 68 -12.87 4.00 -12.24
N CYS A 69 -14.14 4.44 -12.19
CA CYS A 69 -15.29 3.54 -12.27
C CYS A 69 -15.70 3.19 -13.70
N GLY A 70 -15.46 4.06 -14.67
CA GLY A 70 -15.91 3.81 -16.04
C GLY A 70 -15.39 4.82 -17.05
N ASP A 71 -15.67 4.52 -18.32
CA ASP A 71 -15.21 5.36 -19.43
C ASP A 71 -16.22 6.47 -19.72
N LYS A 72 -15.70 7.67 -19.92
CA LYS A 72 -16.50 8.84 -20.31
C LYS A 72 -16.88 8.76 -21.78
N THR A 73 -18.18 8.65 -22.05
CA THR A 73 -18.72 8.72 -23.41
C THR A 73 -18.65 10.14 -23.99
N GLY A 74 -18.81 10.26 -25.31
CA GLY A 74 -18.85 11.56 -26.00
C GLY A 74 -19.96 12.51 -25.53
N ASN A 75 -20.98 11.97 -24.85
CA ASN A 75 -22.08 12.72 -24.24
C ASN A 75 -21.78 13.13 -22.78
N GLY A 76 -20.57 12.83 -22.27
CA GLY A 76 -20.14 13.16 -20.91
C GLY A 76 -20.64 12.22 -19.82
N VAL A 77 -21.29 11.10 -20.19
CA VAL A 77 -21.80 10.09 -19.24
C VAL A 77 -20.76 9.00 -19.04
N TYR A 78 -20.53 8.59 -17.80
CA TYR A 78 -19.66 7.47 -17.44
C TYR A 78 -20.43 6.15 -17.54
N MET A 79 -19.90 5.21 -18.32
CA MET A 79 -20.51 3.89 -18.55
C MET A 79 -19.62 2.77 -18.03
N ASP A 80 -20.26 1.68 -17.59
CA ASP A 80 -19.56 0.45 -17.20
C ASP A 80 -18.92 -0.24 -18.43
N ALA A 81 -17.72 -0.79 -18.24
CA ALA A 81 -16.94 -1.41 -19.30
C ALA A 81 -17.67 -2.66 -19.85
N GLY A 82 -18.29 -2.50 -21.02
CA GLY A 82 -19.02 -3.58 -21.70
C GLY A 82 -20.48 -3.72 -21.28
N ARG A 83 -21.08 -2.73 -20.60
CA ARG A 83 -22.51 -2.70 -20.26
C ARG A 83 -23.12 -1.31 -20.43
N ASP A 84 -24.42 -1.26 -20.73
CA ASP A 84 -25.15 0.00 -20.95
C ASP A 84 -25.67 0.63 -19.63
N TYR A 85 -24.91 0.49 -18.54
CA TYR A 85 -25.27 1.05 -17.25
C TYR A 85 -24.45 2.31 -16.97
N SER A 86 -25.15 3.40 -16.67
CA SER A 86 -24.51 4.66 -16.31
C SER A 86 -24.19 4.72 -14.83
N LEU A 87 -23.12 5.42 -14.50
CA LEU A 87 -22.69 5.65 -13.12
C LEU A 87 -23.65 6.60 -12.39
N THR A 88 -24.15 6.18 -11.24
CA THR A 88 -25.06 6.97 -10.37
C THR A 88 -24.27 7.74 -9.32
N SER A 89 -23.35 7.06 -8.63
CA SER A 89 -22.51 7.67 -7.59
C SER A 89 -21.26 6.85 -7.34
N VAL A 90 -20.26 7.46 -6.71
CA VAL A 90 -19.01 6.82 -6.31
C VAL A 90 -18.77 7.09 -4.84
N SER A 91 -18.45 6.05 -4.07
CA SER A 91 -17.99 6.17 -2.69
C SER A 91 -16.51 5.78 -2.61
N VAL A 92 -15.72 6.58 -1.90
CA VAL A 92 -14.29 6.36 -1.69
C VAL A 92 -14.01 6.44 -0.19
N ASP A 93 -13.53 5.34 0.39
CA ASP A 93 -13.22 5.24 1.81
C ASP A 93 -11.71 5.35 2.05
N SER A 94 -11.25 6.21 2.96
CA SER A 94 -9.80 6.35 3.14
C SER A 94 -9.13 5.16 3.83
N PHE A 95 -9.87 4.44 4.68
CA PHE A 95 -9.37 3.27 5.41
C PHE A 95 -10.50 2.34 5.90
N PRO A 96 -10.47 1.03 5.58
CA PRO A 96 -9.59 0.40 4.59
C PRO A 96 -9.85 0.98 3.19
N PRO A 97 -8.84 0.99 2.29
CA PRO A 97 -9.02 1.51 0.94
C PRO A 97 -10.11 0.72 0.21
N SER A 98 -11.19 1.41 -0.14
CA SER A 98 -12.42 0.93 -0.76
C SER A 98 -12.93 2.00 -1.76
N ILE A 99 -13.16 1.59 -3.01
CA ILE A 99 -13.77 2.42 -4.06
C ILE A 99 -14.96 1.63 -4.57
N THR A 100 -16.17 2.14 -4.34
CA THR A 100 -17.41 1.49 -4.79
C THR A 100 -18.16 2.36 -5.79
N CYS A 101 -18.41 1.79 -6.96
CA CYS A 101 -19.13 2.42 -8.05
C CYS A 101 -20.58 1.93 -8.04
N HIS A 102 -21.54 2.85 -7.95
CA HIS A 102 -22.97 2.53 -7.94
C HIS A 102 -23.57 2.81 -9.31
N TRP A 103 -24.29 1.84 -9.87
CA TRP A 103 -24.80 1.88 -11.24
C TRP A 103 -26.31 2.04 -11.29
N THR A 104 -26.86 2.50 -12.42
CA THR A 104 -28.31 2.72 -12.59
C THR A 104 -29.16 1.45 -12.55
N SER A 105 -28.55 0.30 -12.82
CA SER A 105 -29.13 -1.04 -12.62
C SER A 105 -29.40 -1.40 -11.16
N GLY A 106 -28.81 -0.68 -10.19
CA GLY A 106 -28.88 -0.97 -8.77
C GLY A 106 -27.79 -1.91 -8.23
N TYR A 107 -26.85 -2.38 -9.07
CA TYR A 107 -25.65 -3.11 -8.56
C TYR A 107 -24.52 -2.13 -8.23
N SER A 108 -23.54 -2.62 -7.45
CA SER A 108 -22.32 -1.89 -7.11
C SER A 108 -21.08 -2.74 -7.41
N THR A 109 -20.04 -2.12 -7.97
CA THR A 109 -18.74 -2.77 -8.21
C THR A 109 -17.69 -2.17 -7.29
N GLN A 110 -16.67 -2.97 -6.95
CA GLN A 110 -15.54 -2.53 -6.15
C GLN A 110 -14.28 -2.58 -6.99
N GLU A 111 -13.63 -1.43 -7.18
CA GLU A 111 -12.45 -1.28 -8.06
C GLU A 111 -11.11 -1.51 -7.33
N VAL A 112 -11.16 -1.95 -6.07
CA VAL A 112 -9.97 -2.25 -5.29
C VAL A 112 -9.58 -3.71 -5.46
N TRP A 113 -8.29 -3.96 -5.71
CA TRP A 113 -7.74 -5.31 -5.82
C TRP A 113 -8.03 -6.15 -4.57
N PHE A 114 -8.53 -7.37 -4.77
CA PHE A 114 -8.91 -8.30 -3.70
C PHE A 114 -7.78 -8.60 -2.69
N TRP A 115 -6.52 -8.47 -3.08
CA TRP A 115 -5.35 -8.72 -2.23
C TRP A 115 -4.87 -7.49 -1.46
N ALA A 116 -5.32 -6.28 -1.82
CA ALA A 116 -4.81 -5.03 -1.24
C ALA A 116 -5.14 -4.94 0.26
N ALA A 117 -6.40 -5.17 0.64
CA ALA A 117 -6.80 -5.13 2.05
C ALA A 117 -6.11 -6.22 2.89
N PRO A 118 -6.09 -7.51 2.51
CA PRO A 118 -5.34 -8.54 3.23
C PRO A 118 -3.86 -8.20 3.41
N LEU A 119 -3.18 -7.72 2.35
CA LEU A 119 -1.76 -7.37 2.41
C LEU A 119 -1.52 -6.15 3.32
N LEU A 120 -2.39 -5.15 3.29
CA LEU A 120 -2.32 -3.97 4.15
C LEU A 120 -2.39 -4.38 5.63
N TYR A 121 -3.39 -5.19 5.99
CA TYR A 121 -3.56 -5.66 7.38
C TYR A 121 -2.41 -6.56 7.82
N ALA A 122 -1.95 -7.48 6.96
CA ALA A 122 -0.81 -8.34 7.28
C ALA A 122 0.48 -7.53 7.52
N GLY A 123 0.76 -6.53 6.67
CA GLY A 123 1.89 -5.62 6.82
C GLY A 123 1.80 -4.81 8.11
N LEU A 124 0.62 -4.26 8.44
CA LEU A 124 0.41 -3.46 9.64
C LEU A 124 0.58 -4.31 10.90
N ALA A 125 -0.02 -5.50 10.94
CA ALA A 125 0.12 -6.42 12.06
C ALA A 125 1.59 -6.80 12.29
N CYS A 126 2.31 -7.14 11.21
CA CYS A 126 3.73 -7.47 11.28
C CYS A 126 4.57 -6.29 11.81
N CYS A 127 4.32 -5.09 11.29
CA CYS A 127 4.97 -3.85 11.73
C CYS A 127 4.75 -3.58 13.22
N VAL A 128 3.49 -3.60 13.67
CA VAL A 128 3.12 -3.30 15.06
C VAL A 128 3.74 -4.32 16.02
N VAL A 129 3.61 -5.62 15.74
CA VAL A 129 4.15 -6.68 16.59
C VAL A 129 5.67 -6.59 16.67
N CYS A 130 6.35 -6.43 15.53
CA CYS A 130 7.80 -6.37 15.51
C CYS A 130 8.33 -5.10 16.18
N SER A 131 7.65 -3.96 16.01
CA SER A 131 7.99 -2.71 16.69
C SER A 131 7.80 -2.82 18.20
N ALA A 132 6.71 -3.45 18.65
CA ALA A 132 6.49 -3.72 20.07
C ALA A 132 7.59 -4.61 20.66
N LEU A 133 7.99 -5.67 19.96
CA LEU A 133 9.11 -6.54 20.40
C LEU A 133 10.43 -5.76 20.51
N LEU A 134 10.71 -4.84 19.58
CA LEU A 134 11.90 -3.98 19.65
C LEU A 134 11.87 -3.05 20.87
N LEU A 135 10.71 -2.43 21.14
CA LEU A 135 10.53 -1.54 22.28
C LEU A 135 10.67 -2.30 23.60
N ILE A 136 10.08 -3.49 23.72
CA ILE A 136 10.19 -4.36 24.89
C ILE A 136 11.64 -4.79 25.12
N ASN A 137 12.34 -5.23 24.08
CA ASN A 137 13.75 -5.63 24.20
C ASN A 137 14.62 -4.46 24.62
N ARG A 138 14.43 -3.27 24.04
CA ARG A 138 15.16 -2.06 24.43
C ARG A 138 14.89 -1.70 25.89
N HIS A 139 13.65 -1.81 26.36
CA HIS A 139 13.30 -1.58 27.75
C HIS A 139 13.98 -2.60 28.69
N LYS A 140 14.06 -3.88 28.32
CA LYS A 140 14.74 -4.90 29.14
C LYS A 140 16.25 -4.62 29.23
N TYR A 141 16.91 -4.33 28.11
CA TYR A 141 18.33 -3.99 28.08
C TYR A 141 18.66 -2.65 28.76
N GLY A 142 17.72 -1.71 28.80
CA GLY A 142 17.88 -0.43 29.52
C GLY A 142 17.70 -0.53 31.04
N LYS A 143 17.03 -1.58 31.54
CA LYS A 143 16.92 -1.87 32.98
C LYS A 143 18.14 -2.62 33.52
N ALA A 144 18.69 -3.56 32.75
CA ALA A 144 19.83 -4.37 33.15
C ALA A 144 21.13 -3.64 33.60
N PRO A 145 21.46 -2.39 33.20
CA PRO A 145 22.67 -1.72 33.68
C PRO A 145 22.48 -1.01 35.03
N ARG A 146 21.22 -0.76 35.46
CA ARG A 146 20.93 0.12 36.60
C ARG A 146 20.79 -0.60 37.93
N ASP A 147 20.55 -1.91 37.89
CA ASP A 147 20.39 -2.74 39.09
C ASP A 147 21.74 -3.29 39.60
N ASN A 148 22.83 -3.18 38.82
CA ASN A 148 24.17 -3.64 39.23
C ASN A 148 25.03 -2.56 39.91
N GLU A 149 24.54 -1.31 40.00
CA GLU A 149 25.29 -0.18 40.57
C GLU A 149 24.78 0.23 41.96
N LEU A 150 23.85 -0.53 42.56
CA LEU A 150 23.33 -0.27 43.91
C LEU A 150 23.76 -1.29 44.98
N ASP A 151 24.54 -2.31 44.62
CA ASP A 151 25.02 -3.37 45.53
C ASP A 151 26.56 -3.43 45.66
N ALA A 152 27.27 -2.31 45.43
CA ALA A 152 28.73 -2.21 45.62
C ALA A 152 29.13 -1.11 46.61
#